data_AF-A0AAU0RKM7-F1
#
_entry.id   AF-A0AAU0RKM7-F1
#
_cell.length_a   1.000
_cell.length_b   1.000
_cell.length_c   1.000
_cell.angle_alpha   90.00
_cell.angle_beta   90.00
_cell.angle_gamma   90.00
#
_symmetry.space_group_name_H-M   'P 1'
#
loop_
_entity.id
_entity.type
_entity.pdbx_description
1 polymer ?
#
loop_
_entity_poly.entity_id
_entity_poly.type
_entity_poly.pdbx_seq_one_letter_code
_entity_poly.pdbx_strand_id
1 'polypeptide(L)'
;MKKISNKMIYSRIFISTYKYYSKFKNQSPRFSAAMVLTVSQFCTFMLVLIILQRALIWDVAKYVPNKYVVIPIGFIWVVAIYNYFSEERIHLLLENFNELPKGKRKFWAVMSLVFFLLPMILIGIVGWGPRPHF
;
A
#
# COMPACT_ATOMS: atom_id res chain seq x y z
N MET A 1 -16.78 -6.04 -22.35
CA MET A 1 -16.30 -6.38 -20.98
C MET A 1 -14.86 -5.91 -20.81
N LYS A 2 -14.62 -4.93 -19.93
CA LYS A 2 -13.27 -4.43 -19.63
C LYS A 2 -12.51 -5.54 -18.90
N LYS A 3 -11.46 -6.09 -19.52
CA LYS A 3 -10.58 -7.10 -18.93
C LYS A 3 -9.82 -6.44 -17.78
N ILE A 4 -10.41 -6.41 -16.60
CA ILE A 4 -9.77 -5.88 -15.39
C ILE A 4 -8.51 -6.72 -15.20
N SER A 5 -7.33 -6.09 -15.26
CA SER A 5 -6.05 -6.79 -15.08
C SER A 5 -5.97 -7.32 -13.65
N ASN A 6 -6.45 -8.56 -13.47
CA ASN A 6 -6.50 -9.35 -12.24
C ASN A 6 -5.12 -9.81 -11.75
N LYS A 7 -4.05 -9.32 -12.38
CA LYS A 7 -2.65 -9.70 -12.10
C LYS A 7 -1.91 -8.65 -11.26
N MET A 8 -2.51 -7.51 -10.94
CA MET A 8 -1.84 -6.48 -10.15
C MET A 8 -1.68 -6.92 -8.68
N ILE A 9 -0.44 -6.87 -8.18
CA ILE A 9 -0.04 -7.20 -6.81
C ILE A 9 -0.90 -6.44 -5.78
N TYR A 10 -1.16 -5.15 -6.02
CA TYR A 10 -1.98 -4.31 -5.15
C TYR A 10 -3.46 -4.76 -5.06
N SER A 11 -4.04 -5.32 -6.13
CA SER A 11 -5.40 -5.87 -6.07
C SER A 11 -5.46 -7.12 -5.17
N ARG A 12 -4.40 -7.92 -5.16
CA ARG A 12 -4.30 -9.13 -4.32
C ARG A 12 -4.05 -8.78 -2.85
N ILE A 13 -3.26 -7.74 -2.59
CA ILE A 13 -3.05 -7.18 -1.26
C ILE A 13 -4.34 -6.55 -0.73
N PHE A 14 -5.06 -5.81 -1.59
CA PHE A 14 -6.34 -5.20 -1.21
C PHE A 14 -7.36 -6.27 -0.81
N ILE A 15 -7.57 -7.28 -1.66
CA ILE A 15 -8.61 -8.29 -1.41
C ILE A 15 -8.29 -9.21 -0.23
N SER A 16 -7.01 -9.53 0.00
CA SER A 16 -6.60 -10.30 1.19
C SER A 16 -6.87 -9.53 2.47
N THR A 17 -6.55 -8.23 2.47
CA THR A 17 -6.79 -7.31 3.58
C THR A 17 -8.28 -7.08 3.80
N TYR A 18 -9.05 -6.88 2.73
CA TYR A 18 -10.52 -6.75 2.77
C TYR A 18 -11.16 -7.96 3.43
N LYS A 19 -10.77 -9.17 3.02
CA LYS A 19 -11.30 -10.43 3.57
C LYS A 19 -10.91 -10.66 5.03
N TYR A 20 -9.78 -10.11 5.47
CA TYR A 20 -9.40 -10.11 6.88
C TYR A 20 -10.34 -9.20 7.67
N TYR A 21 -10.53 -7.95 7.22
CA TYR A 21 -11.37 -6.98 7.91
C TYR A 21 -12.87 -7.29 7.84
N SER A 22 -13.33 -8.02 6.82
CA SER A 22 -14.74 -8.41 6.69
C SER A 22 -15.21 -9.37 7.79
N LYS A 23 -14.29 -9.91 8.61
CA LYS A 23 -14.61 -10.74 9.78
C LYS A 23 -15.03 -9.91 11.00
N PHE A 24 -14.71 -8.62 11.03
CA PHE A 24 -15.02 -7.74 12.16
C PHE A 24 -16.31 -6.97 11.89
N LYS A 25 -17.34 -7.20 12.72
CA LYS A 25 -18.69 -6.63 12.52
C LYS A 25 -18.76 -5.09 12.61
N ASN A 26 -17.80 -4.46 13.30
CA ASN A 26 -17.81 -3.01 13.57
C ASN A 26 -16.90 -2.19 12.66
N GLN A 27 -16.30 -2.77 11.62
CA GLN A 27 -15.38 -2.07 10.74
C GLN A 27 -15.88 -2.08 9.29
N SER A 28 -15.67 -0.98 8.57
CA SER A 28 -15.86 -0.95 7.11
C SER A 28 -14.68 -1.64 6.44
N PRO A 29 -14.82 -2.88 5.93
CA PRO A 29 -13.70 -3.65 5.41
C PRO A 29 -13.07 -2.99 4.17
N ARG A 30 -13.89 -2.29 3.38
CA ARG A 30 -13.46 -1.53 2.21
C ARG A 30 -12.56 -0.36 2.60
N PHE A 31 -12.97 0.42 3.60
CA PHE A 31 -12.18 1.55 4.06
C PHE A 31 -10.88 1.10 4.73
N SER A 32 -10.94 0.10 5.62
CA SER A 32 -9.74 -0.44 6.28
C SER A 32 -8.73 -0.99 5.27
N ALA A 33 -9.17 -1.74 4.26
CA ALA A 33 -8.30 -2.24 3.21
C ALA A 33 -7.69 -1.12 2.35
N ALA A 34 -8.48 -0.08 2.03
CA ALA A 34 -7.98 1.09 1.31
C ALA A 34 -6.92 1.84 2.12
N MET A 35 -7.12 2.01 3.42
CA MET A 35 -6.17 2.66 4.32
C MET A 35 -4.84 1.90 4.40
N VAL A 36 -4.89 0.58 4.63
CA VAL A 36 -3.68 -0.26 4.68
C VAL A 36 -2.91 -0.19 3.37
N LEU A 37 -3.61 -0.26 2.23
CA LEU A 37 -2.97 -0.15 0.92
C LEU A 37 -2.36 1.24 0.71
N THR A 38 -3.06 2.30 1.12
CA THR A 38 -2.57 3.67 1.01
C THR A 38 -1.29 3.85 1.82
N VAL A 39 -1.29 3.44 3.09
CA VAL A 39 -0.12 3.53 3.96
C VAL A 39 1.04 2.72 3.40
N SER A 40 0.80 1.49 2.91
CA SER A 40 1.85 0.67 2.29
C SER A 40 2.45 1.34 1.04
N GLN A 41 1.62 1.88 0.15
CA GLN A 41 2.09 2.61 -1.04
C GLN A 41 2.85 3.88 -0.67
N PHE A 42 2.34 4.64 0.30
CA PHE A 42 2.94 5.88 0.75
C PHE A 42 4.29 5.65 1.44
N CYS A 43 4.40 4.65 2.31
CA CYS A 43 5.66 4.25 2.92
C CYS A 43 6.66 3.76 1.85
N THR A 44 6.21 2.98 0.87
CA THR A 44 7.09 2.55 -0.23
C THR A 44 7.60 3.74 -1.04
N PHE A 45 6.72 4.70 -1.35
CA PHE A 45 7.10 5.93 -2.04
C PHE A 45 8.12 6.75 -1.23
N MET A 46 7.88 6.93 0.07
CA MET A 46 8.81 7.61 0.96
C MET A 46 10.18 6.91 1.05
N LEU A 47 10.20 5.57 1.11
CA LEU A 47 11.44 4.80 1.10
C LEU A 47 12.23 5.05 -0.20
N VAL A 48 11.56 5.05 -1.35
CA VAL A 48 12.20 5.36 -2.64
C VAL A 48 12.77 6.77 -2.64
N LEU A 49 12.04 7.76 -2.11
CA LEU A 49 12.54 9.13 -1.99
C LEU A 49 13.78 9.23 -1.07
N ILE A 50 13.78 8.53 0.06
CA ILE A 50 14.93 8.51 1.00
C ILE A 50 16.16 7.88 0.32
N ILE A 51 15.97 6.75 -0.38
CA ILE A 51 17.06 6.10 -1.12
C ILE A 51 17.59 7.04 -2.20
N LEU A 52 16.70 7.70 -2.93
CA LEU A 52 17.07 8.65 -3.98
C LEU A 52 17.83 9.86 -3.42
N GLN A 53 17.41 10.40 -2.27
CA GLN A 53 18.11 11.49 -1.57
C GLN A 53 19.48 11.05 -1.03
N ARG A 54 19.68 9.77 -0.69
CA ARG A 54 21.00 9.25 -0.31
C ARG A 54 21.90 9.00 -1.52
N ALA A 55 21.32 8.58 -2.65
CA ALA A 55 22.06 8.22 -3.86
C ALA A 55 22.43 9.44 -4.72
N LEU A 56 21.57 10.46 -4.74
CA LEU A 56 21.86 11.75 -5.37
C LEU A 56 22.30 12.73 -4.29
N ILE A 57 23.32 13.55 -4.55
CA ILE A 57 23.67 14.73 -3.72
C ILE A 57 22.53 15.80 -3.76
N TRP A 58 21.37 15.44 -4.30
CA TRP A 58 20.20 16.31 -4.39
C TRP A 58 19.40 16.20 -3.10
N ASP A 59 19.37 17.28 -2.34
CA ASP A 59 18.60 17.35 -1.10
C ASP A 59 17.10 17.48 -1.44
N VAL A 60 16.45 16.36 -1.78
CA VAL A 60 15.02 16.32 -2.12
C VAL A 60 14.17 16.86 -0.96
N ALA A 61 14.65 16.76 0.29
CA ALA A 61 14.01 17.37 1.45
C ALA A 61 13.85 18.90 1.34
N LYS A 62 14.66 19.59 0.54
CA LYS A 62 14.49 21.02 0.22
C LYS A 62 13.26 21.30 -0.65
N TYR A 63 12.80 20.29 -1.40
CA TYR A 63 11.66 20.33 -2.30
C TYR A 63 10.45 19.56 -1.78
N VAL A 64 10.59 18.79 -0.69
CA VAL A 64 9.44 18.22 0.02
C VAL A 64 8.65 19.38 0.58
N PRO A 65 7.46 19.67 0.01
CA PRO A 65 6.68 20.80 0.45
C PRO A 65 6.24 20.50 1.89
N ASN A 66 6.39 21.52 2.75
CA ASN A 66 6.04 21.60 4.16
C ASN A 66 4.99 20.56 4.62
N LYS A 67 5.09 20.02 5.85
CA LYS A 67 4.19 18.98 6.45
C LYS A 67 2.70 19.12 6.13
N TYR A 68 2.24 20.35 5.87
CA TYR A 68 0.89 20.71 5.43
C TYR A 68 0.49 20.24 4.02
N VAL A 69 1.41 19.93 3.10
CA VAL A 69 1.12 19.45 1.74
C VAL A 69 1.03 17.93 1.66
N VAL A 70 1.71 17.23 2.57
CA VAL A 70 1.66 15.77 2.69
C VAL A 70 0.24 15.29 3.03
N ILE A 71 -0.48 16.02 3.87
CA ILE A 71 -1.83 15.65 4.32
C ILE A 71 -2.85 15.66 3.16
N PRO A 72 -2.97 16.73 2.34
CA PRO A 72 -3.82 16.74 1.15
C PRO A 72 -3.46 15.65 0.14
N ILE A 73 -2.18 15.41 -0.11
CA ILE A 73 -1.73 14.35 -1.04
C ILE A 73 -2.19 12.98 -0.53
N GLY A 74 -1.99 12.70 0.76
CA GLY A 74 -2.46 11.48 1.39
C GLY A 74 -3.98 11.32 1.28
N PHE A 75 -4.74 12.38 1.51
CA PHE A 75 -6.21 12.36 1.38
C PHE A 75 -6.66 12.04 -0.05
N ILE A 76 -6.10 12.72 -1.05
CA ILE A 76 -6.39 12.45 -2.47
C ILE A 76 -6.03 11.00 -2.82
N TRP A 77 -4.94 10.47 -2.27
CA TRP A 77 -4.50 9.09 -2.49
C TRP A 77 -5.48 8.07 -1.92
N VAL A 78 -5.97 8.28 -0.69
CA VAL A 78 -7.00 7.42 -0.08
C VAL A 78 -8.26 7.45 -0.93
N VAL A 79 -8.72 8.64 -1.35
CA VAL A 79 -9.92 8.79 -2.18
C VAL A 79 -9.74 8.08 -3.53
N ALA A 80 -8.58 8.21 -4.16
CA ALA A 80 -8.28 7.53 -5.42
C ALA A 80 -8.33 6.01 -5.27
N ILE A 81 -7.74 5.45 -4.21
CA ILE A 81 -7.78 4.00 -3.92
C ILE A 81 -9.21 3.56 -3.62
N TYR A 82 -9.93 4.31 -2.78
CA TYR A 82 -11.30 3.98 -2.39
C TYR A 82 -12.25 3.96 -3.59
N ASN A 83 -12.12 4.92 -4.52
CA ASN A 83 -12.90 4.99 -5.75
C ASN A 83 -12.49 3.89 -6.76
N TYR A 84 -11.19 3.57 -6.84
CA TYR A 84 -10.68 2.52 -7.72
C TYR A 84 -11.15 1.12 -7.31
N PHE A 85 -11.35 0.87 -6.02
CA PHE A 85 -11.95 -0.35 -5.49
C PHE A 85 -13.44 -0.14 -5.17
N SER A 86 -14.24 0.05 -6.23
CA SER A 86 -15.71 0.05 -6.15
C SER A 86 -16.25 -1.31 -5.72
N GLU A 87 -17.47 -1.36 -5.18
CA GLU A 87 -18.09 -2.60 -4.70
C GLU A 87 -18.15 -3.68 -5.77
N GLU A 88 -18.57 -3.33 -6.98
CA GLU A 88 -18.57 -4.25 -8.14
C GLU A 88 -17.20 -4.89 -8.35
N ARG A 89 -16.14 -4.09 -8.26
CA ARG A 89 -14.77 -4.55 -8.45
C ARG A 89 -14.29 -5.42 -7.31
N ILE A 90 -14.72 -5.13 -6.08
CA ILE A 90 -14.44 -5.96 -4.91
C ILE A 90 -15.10 -7.33 -5.07
N HIS A 91 -16.36 -7.39 -5.50
CA HIS A 91 -17.07 -8.65 -5.77
C HIS A 91 -16.31 -9.51 -6.79
N LEU A 92 -15.94 -8.92 -7.93
CA LEU A 92 -15.14 -9.60 -8.95
C LEU A 92 -13.79 -10.08 -8.40
N LEU A 93 -13.06 -9.23 -7.67
CA LEU A 93 -11.78 -9.61 -7.08
C LEU A 93 -11.92 -10.71 -6.03
N LEU A 94 -13.01 -10.72 -5.27
CA LEU A 94 -13.27 -11.70 -4.22
C LEU A 94 -13.57 -13.08 -4.80
N GLU A 95 -14.38 -13.15 -5.85
CA GLU A 95 -14.69 -14.37 -6.59
C GLU A 95 -13.42 -15.00 -7.14
N ASN A 96 -12.65 -14.23 -7.91
CA ASN A 96 -11.35 -14.63 -8.43
C ASN A 96 -10.36 -15.04 -7.33
N PHE A 97 -10.39 -14.37 -6.18
CA PHE A 97 -9.50 -14.71 -5.06
C PHE A 97 -9.93 -16.01 -4.37
N ASN A 98 -11.22 -16.31 -4.31
CA ASN A 98 -11.75 -17.53 -3.69
C ASN A 98 -11.50 -18.78 -4.54
N GLU A 99 -11.44 -18.64 -5.87
CA GLU A 99 -11.03 -19.69 -6.80
C GLU A 99 -9.56 -20.12 -6.61
N LEU A 100 -8.73 -19.28 -5.98
CA LEU A 100 -7.33 -19.63 -5.74
C LEU A 100 -7.20 -20.78 -4.72
N PRO A 101 -6.23 -21.70 -4.92
CA PRO A 101 -5.86 -22.71 -3.95
C PRO A 101 -5.63 -22.11 -2.55
N LYS A 102 -6.00 -22.83 -1.49
CA LYS A 102 -5.85 -22.37 -0.09
C LYS A 102 -4.42 -21.88 0.21
N GLY A 103 -3.40 -22.55 -0.33
CA GLY A 103 -1.99 -22.14 -0.20
C GLY A 103 -1.70 -20.76 -0.79
N LYS A 104 -2.18 -20.47 -2.01
CA LYS A 104 -2.00 -19.15 -2.65
C LYS A 104 -2.73 -18.05 -1.87
N ARG A 105 -3.90 -18.33 -1.30
CA ARG A 105 -4.61 -17.35 -0.45
C ARG A 105 -3.85 -17.01 0.82
N LYS A 106 -3.28 -18.03 1.50
CA LYS A 106 -2.40 -17.82 2.67
C LYS A 106 -1.15 -17.03 2.30
N PHE A 107 -0.52 -17.38 1.17
CA PHE A 107 0.63 -16.63 0.66
C PHE A 107 0.31 -15.14 0.50
N TRP A 108 -0.82 -14.79 -0.14
CA TRP A 108 -1.20 -13.38 -0.31
C TRP A 108 -1.56 -12.66 0.98
N ALA A 109 -2.03 -13.36 2.02
CA ALA A 109 -2.24 -12.79 3.34
C ALA A 109 -0.90 -12.49 4.06
N VAL A 110 0.11 -13.34 3.88
CA VAL A 110 1.46 -13.06 4.38
C VAL A 110 2.08 -11.91 3.59
N MET A 111 1.95 -11.92 2.26
CA MET A 111 2.49 -10.85 1.42
C MET A 111 1.86 -9.50 1.73
N SER A 112 0.56 -9.40 2.04
CA SER A 112 -0.03 -8.11 2.43
C SER A 112 0.57 -7.56 3.72
N LEU A 113 0.89 -8.41 4.69
CA LEU A 113 1.61 -8.01 5.89
C LEU A 113 3.05 -7.58 5.57
N VAL A 114 3.76 -8.34 4.74
CA VAL A 114 5.14 -8.01 4.34
C VAL A 114 5.18 -6.67 3.61
N PHE A 115 4.28 -6.43 2.64
CA PHE A 115 4.21 -5.16 1.91
C PHE A 115 3.85 -3.97 2.81
N PHE A 116 3.18 -4.22 3.93
CA PHE A 116 2.90 -3.18 4.91
C PHE A 116 4.11 -2.93 5.84
N LEU A 117 4.69 -3.99 6.40
CA LEU A 117 5.76 -3.90 7.41
C LEU A 117 7.14 -3.61 6.84
N LEU A 118 7.50 -4.23 5.71
CA LEU A 118 8.81 -4.14 5.10
C LEU A 118 9.24 -2.68 4.81
N PRO A 119 8.42 -1.84 4.13
CA PRO A 119 8.83 -0.46 3.89
C PRO A 119 8.98 0.34 5.18
N MET A 120 8.18 0.07 6.23
CA MET A 120 8.35 0.74 7.54
C MET A 120 9.67 0.36 8.21
N ILE A 121 10.02 -0.92 8.22
CA ILE A 121 11.29 -1.41 8.79
C ILE A 121 12.47 -0.83 8.01
N LEU A 122 12.40 -0.83 6.68
CA LEU A 122 13.46 -0.28 5.82
C LEU A 122 13.60 1.23 5.98
N ILE A 123 12.51 1.99 6.15
CA ILE A 123 12.59 3.42 6.49
C ILE A 123 13.30 3.61 7.84
N GLY A 124 13.04 2.77 8.84
CA GLY A 124 13.77 2.83 10.11
C GLY A 124 15.27 2.65 9.92
N ILE A 125 15.68 1.61 9.19
CA ILE A 125 17.11 1.30 8.97
C ILE A 125 17.79 2.37 8.10
N VAL A 126 17.19 2.72 6.96
CA VAL A 126 17.77 3.66 6.00
C VAL A 126 17.59 5.11 6.45
N GLY A 127 16.58 5.42 7.25
CA GLY A 127 16.36 6.76 7.81
C GLY A 127 17.29 7.09 8.96
N TRP A 128 17.61 6.11 9.83
CA TRP A 128 18.46 6.30 11.02
C TRP A 128 19.93 5.90 10.85
N GLY A 129 20.29 5.17 9.78
CA GLY A 129 21.70 4.85 9.53
C GLY A 129 22.54 6.11 9.28
N PRO A 130 23.85 6.11 9.60
CA PRO A 130 24.73 7.24 9.26
C PRO A 130 24.63 7.57 7.77
N ARG A 131 24.66 8.86 7.44
CA ARG A 131 24.78 9.28 6.03
C ARG A 131 26.17 8.85 5.55
N PRO A 132 26.30 8.20 4.38
CA PRO A 132 27.62 7.96 3.83
C PRO A 132 28.31 9.32 3.63
N HIS A 133 29.43 9.52 4.31
CA HIS A 133 30.31 10.64 4.07
C HIS A 133 31.04 10.35 2.76
N PHE A 134 30.66 11.05 1.70
CA PHE A 134 31.45 11.16 0.47
C PHE A 134 32.09 12.54 0.45
#